data_AF-A0A813GLM4-F1
#
_entry.id   AF-A0A813GLM4-F1
#
_cell.length_a   1.000
_cell.length_b   1.000
_cell.length_c   1.000
_cell.angle_alpha   90.00
_cell.angle_beta   90.00
_cell.angle_gamma   90.00
#
_symmetry.space_group_name_H-M   'P 1'
#
loop_
_entity.id
_entity.type
_entity.pdbx_description
1 polymer ?
#
loop_
_entity_poly.entity_id
_entity_poly.type
_entity_poly.pdbx_seq_one_letter_code
_entity_poly.pdbx_strand_id
1 'polypeptide(L)'
;MFTSFALPWAAENMNAIEKLFRSEFDYLLELSNMQAIRANLLPRWGQSVKVPKAYPDLSTQRVLCMELLDGEKVVDAVQRRMRILAEHEGRSPEAYEKEQLEAFRTGKGVTDSLWLARWKTRAWRCWRWLRWGDAHEVVDLPHIIDTMMAVHGEQVFLDGVFNADPHPGNILLLRDGRTLGLIDFGQVKELPLDFRIRLAKLVIALAQQDEAKVAQMERDLGMRTRHSRDDVRYRVCSFWLDRDTDDIMQGMNLHDFMAWGESEDPVLEFPEELYLVYRCSVMIRSLALAFGIRLSTAQHWRPHAEELLRRQGLLSGAKS
;
A
#
# COMPACT_ATOMS: atom_id res chain seq x y z
N MET A 1 13.18 -32.97 -4.82
CA MET A 1 13.45 -34.37 -4.41
C MET A 1 14.88 -34.58 -3.89
N PHE A 2 15.91 -34.00 -4.51
CA PHE A 2 17.30 -34.03 -3.97
C PHE A 2 17.52 -33.06 -2.79
N THR A 3 16.94 -31.85 -2.86
CA THR A 3 17.03 -30.80 -1.84
C THR A 3 16.29 -31.13 -0.55
N SER A 4 15.14 -31.82 -0.65
CA SER A 4 14.38 -32.35 0.49
C SER A 4 15.12 -33.42 1.29
N PHE A 5 16.13 -34.08 0.70
CA PHE A 5 16.93 -35.11 1.36
C PHE A 5 18.24 -34.54 1.93
N ALA A 6 18.83 -33.54 1.29
CA ALA A 6 20.13 -32.97 1.69
C ALA A 6 20.03 -31.77 2.65
N LEU A 7 19.00 -30.93 2.52
CA LEU A 7 18.80 -29.71 3.32
C LEU A 7 17.30 -29.49 3.61
N PRO A 8 16.72 -30.24 4.57
CA PRO A 8 15.28 -30.22 4.85
C PRO A 8 14.75 -28.81 5.18
N TRP A 9 15.53 -27.98 5.88
CA TRP A 9 15.18 -26.60 6.22
C TRP A 9 15.20 -25.62 5.03
N ALA A 10 15.90 -25.95 3.94
CA ALA A 10 15.94 -25.13 2.73
C ALA A 10 14.84 -25.52 1.73
N ALA A 11 14.24 -26.70 1.91
CA ALA A 11 13.21 -27.22 1.00
C ALA A 11 11.93 -26.38 1.04
N GLU A 12 11.51 -25.89 2.21
CA GLU A 12 10.34 -25.00 2.34
C GLU A 12 10.55 -23.67 1.60
N ASN A 13 11.72 -23.04 1.79
CA ASN A 13 12.09 -21.81 1.07
C ASN A 13 12.20 -22.04 -0.44
N MET A 14 12.78 -23.17 -0.88
CA MET A 14 12.84 -23.50 -2.31
C MET A 14 11.47 -23.79 -2.91
N ASN A 15 10.55 -24.42 -2.17
CA ASN A 15 9.18 -24.65 -2.63
C ASN A 15 8.39 -23.34 -2.73
N ALA A 16 8.61 -22.40 -1.81
CA ALA A 16 8.02 -21.06 -1.88
C ALA A 16 8.54 -20.29 -3.11
N ILE A 17 9.86 -20.34 -3.36
CA ILE A 17 10.50 -19.78 -4.55
C ILE A 17 9.95 -20.45 -5.83
N GLU A 18 9.81 -21.78 -5.86
CA GLU A 18 9.27 -22.49 -7.03
C GLU A 18 7.81 -22.12 -7.32
N LYS A 19 6.98 -21.94 -6.27
CA LYS A 19 5.60 -21.46 -6.44
C LYS A 19 5.56 -20.04 -7.00
N LEU A 20 6.40 -19.13 -6.49
CA LEU A 20 6.58 -17.76 -7.00
C LEU A 20 7.01 -17.78 -8.48
N PHE A 21 8.04 -18.56 -8.81
CA PHE A 21 8.50 -18.73 -10.20
C PHE A 21 7.41 -19.29 -11.11
N ARG A 22 6.62 -20.28 -10.68
CA ARG A 22 5.55 -20.84 -11.52
C ARG A 22 4.42 -19.86 -11.77
N SER A 23 4.03 -19.05 -10.78
CA SER A 23 3.00 -18.01 -10.97
C SER A 23 3.48 -16.88 -11.90
N GLU A 24 4.78 -16.59 -11.95
CA GLU A 24 5.35 -15.59 -12.87
C GLU A 24 5.27 -16.02 -14.35
N PHE A 25 5.05 -17.31 -14.66
CA PHE A 25 5.02 -17.82 -16.04
C PHE A 25 3.61 -18.19 -16.54
N ASP A 26 2.55 -17.88 -15.80
CA ASP A 26 1.17 -18.11 -16.26
C ASP A 26 0.39 -16.81 -16.40
N TYR A 27 0.50 -16.19 -17.58
CA TYR A 27 -0.25 -14.97 -17.89
C TYR A 27 -1.76 -15.19 -18.03
N LEU A 28 -2.27 -16.42 -18.09
CA LEU A 28 -3.71 -16.65 -18.04
C LEU A 28 -4.26 -16.41 -16.64
N LEU A 29 -3.47 -16.72 -15.60
CA LEU A 29 -3.81 -16.37 -14.22
C LEU A 29 -3.86 -14.85 -14.05
N GLU A 30 -2.82 -14.15 -14.52
CA GLU A 30 -2.78 -12.69 -14.47
C GLU A 30 -3.94 -12.05 -15.27
N LEU A 31 -4.28 -12.60 -16.44
CA LEU A 31 -5.44 -12.16 -17.21
C LEU A 31 -6.73 -12.29 -16.39
N SER A 32 -6.95 -13.43 -15.76
CA SER A 32 -8.14 -13.66 -14.93
C SER A 32 -8.18 -12.71 -13.73
N ASN A 33 -7.04 -12.49 -13.09
CA ASN A 33 -6.89 -11.55 -11.99
C ASN A 33 -7.24 -10.12 -12.41
N MET A 34 -6.72 -9.68 -13.56
CA MET A 34 -7.02 -8.36 -14.13
C MET A 34 -8.51 -8.19 -14.41
N GLN A 35 -9.17 -9.21 -14.97
CA GLN A 35 -10.61 -9.19 -15.22
C GLN A 35 -11.41 -9.08 -13.91
N ALA A 36 -11.05 -9.84 -12.88
CA ALA A 36 -11.71 -9.81 -11.58
C ALA A 36 -11.55 -8.43 -10.90
N ILE A 37 -10.31 -7.91 -10.83
CA ILE A 37 -10.03 -6.59 -10.25
C ILE A 37 -10.76 -5.49 -11.04
N ARG A 38 -10.76 -5.56 -12.37
CA ARG A 38 -11.49 -4.60 -13.22
C ARG A 38 -12.99 -4.61 -12.95
N ALA A 39 -13.60 -5.79 -12.87
CA ALA A 39 -15.04 -5.93 -12.65
C ALA A 39 -15.46 -5.38 -11.27
N ASN A 40 -14.63 -5.60 -10.24
CA ASN A 40 -14.91 -5.16 -8.88
C ASN A 40 -14.68 -3.66 -8.69
N LEU A 41 -13.56 -3.11 -9.18
CA LEU A 41 -13.18 -1.73 -8.90
C LEU A 41 -13.93 -0.69 -9.75
N LEU A 42 -14.11 -0.94 -11.05
CA LEU A 42 -14.60 0.11 -11.96
C LEU A 42 -15.99 0.67 -11.63
N PRO A 43 -16.96 -0.10 -11.09
CA PRO A 43 -18.27 0.44 -10.71
C PRO A 43 -18.20 1.62 -9.74
N ARG A 44 -17.23 1.64 -8.83
CA ARG A 44 -17.07 2.72 -7.84
C ARG A 44 -15.89 3.65 -8.15
N TRP A 45 -14.81 3.10 -8.68
CA TRP A 45 -13.55 3.82 -8.87
C TRP A 45 -13.25 4.22 -10.31
N GLY A 46 -14.12 3.94 -11.27
CA GLY A 46 -13.87 4.18 -12.71
C GLY A 46 -13.59 5.63 -13.13
N GLN A 47 -13.86 6.61 -12.26
CA GLN A 47 -13.48 8.03 -12.47
C GLN A 47 -12.08 8.39 -11.96
N SER A 48 -11.48 7.55 -11.12
CA SER A 48 -10.17 7.79 -10.48
C SER A 48 -9.14 6.72 -10.81
N VAL A 49 -9.58 5.53 -11.22
CA VAL A 49 -8.74 4.39 -11.57
C VAL A 49 -9.19 3.79 -12.88
N LYS A 50 -8.22 3.35 -13.69
CA LYS A 50 -8.42 2.56 -14.89
C LYS A 50 -7.61 1.27 -14.78
N VAL A 51 -8.27 0.14 -15.03
CA VAL A 51 -7.63 -1.17 -15.20
C VAL A 51 -7.74 -1.52 -16.68
N PRO A 52 -6.70 -1.97 -17.39
CA PRO A 52 -6.77 -2.33 -18.81
C PRO A 52 -7.88 -3.33 -19.11
N LYS A 53 -8.55 -3.22 -20.25
CA LYS A 53 -9.35 -4.32 -20.78
C LYS A 53 -8.41 -5.45 -21.24
N ALA A 54 -8.60 -6.66 -20.74
CA ALA A 54 -7.89 -7.85 -21.23
C ALA A 54 -8.48 -8.37 -22.55
N TYR A 55 -7.64 -8.99 -23.39
CA TYR A 55 -8.03 -9.65 -24.64
C TYR A 55 -7.70 -11.16 -24.58
N PRO A 56 -8.64 -12.00 -24.09
CA PRO A 56 -8.41 -13.44 -23.89
C PRO A 56 -8.02 -14.17 -25.18
N ASP A 57 -8.66 -13.84 -26.30
CA ASP A 57 -8.40 -14.48 -27.60
C ASP A 57 -6.98 -14.19 -28.15
N LEU A 58 -6.32 -13.16 -27.61
CA LEU A 58 -4.96 -12.76 -27.96
C LEU A 58 -3.95 -13.11 -26.86
N SER A 59 -4.40 -13.77 -25.80
CA SER A 59 -3.57 -14.09 -24.63
C SER A 59 -3.34 -15.60 -24.53
N THR A 60 -2.16 -15.96 -24.05
CA THR A 60 -1.74 -17.35 -23.80
C THR A 60 -0.99 -17.38 -22.47
N GLN A 61 -0.56 -18.56 -22.02
CA GLN A 61 0.28 -18.66 -20.81
C GLN A 61 1.57 -17.82 -20.90
N ARG A 62 2.06 -17.51 -22.11
CA ARG A 62 3.34 -16.81 -22.34
C ARG A 62 3.20 -15.42 -22.95
N VAL A 63 1.98 -14.99 -23.29
CA VAL A 63 1.70 -13.67 -23.84
C VAL A 63 0.42 -13.12 -23.23
N LEU A 64 0.50 -11.98 -22.56
CA LEU A 64 -0.66 -11.24 -22.08
C LEU A 64 -0.98 -10.10 -23.06
N CYS A 65 -2.22 -10.03 -23.55
CA CYS A 65 -2.69 -8.93 -24.40
C CYS A 65 -3.76 -8.11 -23.68
N MET A 66 -3.55 -6.80 -23.57
CA MET A 66 -4.42 -5.87 -22.86
C MET A 66 -4.47 -4.48 -23.52
N GLU A 67 -5.47 -3.69 -23.14
CA GLU A 67 -5.63 -2.30 -23.57
C GLU A 67 -4.39 -1.47 -23.20
N LEU A 68 -3.83 -0.76 -24.17
CA LEU A 68 -2.80 0.23 -23.90
C LEU A 68 -3.40 1.39 -23.09
N LEU A 69 -2.88 1.63 -21.90
CA LEU A 69 -3.20 2.82 -21.12
C LEU A 69 -2.20 3.93 -21.44
N ASP A 70 -2.68 5.04 -21.97
CA ASP A 70 -1.87 6.20 -22.31
C ASP A 70 -1.61 7.06 -21.07
N GLY A 71 -0.43 6.88 -20.50
CA GLY A 71 0.01 7.55 -19.29
C GLY A 71 1.51 7.36 -19.06
N GLU A 72 2.02 8.10 -18.08
CA GLU A 72 3.40 7.99 -17.61
C GLU A 72 3.45 7.24 -16.28
N LYS A 73 4.56 6.60 -15.91
CA LYS A 73 4.66 5.99 -14.58
C LYS A 73 4.63 7.07 -13.50
N VAL A 74 3.97 6.80 -12.38
CA VAL A 74 3.91 7.74 -11.25
C VAL A 74 5.31 8.13 -10.77
N VAL A 75 6.25 7.18 -10.72
CA VAL A 75 7.65 7.45 -10.36
C VAL A 75 8.28 8.48 -11.29
N ASP A 76 8.11 8.30 -12.60
CA ASP A 76 8.68 9.18 -13.62
C ASP A 76 8.04 10.58 -13.55
N ALA A 77 6.72 10.64 -13.33
CA ALA A 77 5.98 11.89 -13.14
C ALA A 77 6.53 12.70 -11.96
N VAL A 78 6.86 12.02 -10.85
CA VAL A 78 7.39 12.67 -9.65
C VAL A 78 8.83 13.11 -9.84
N GLN A 79 9.68 12.28 -10.45
CA GLN A 79 11.05 12.68 -10.80
C GLN A 79 11.06 13.90 -11.73
N ARG A 80 10.16 13.95 -12.72
CA ARG A 80 9.99 15.13 -13.56
C ARG A 80 9.61 16.36 -12.73
N ARG A 81 8.66 16.23 -11.80
CA ARG A 81 8.28 17.31 -10.89
C ARG A 81 9.47 17.81 -10.06
N MET A 82 10.30 16.91 -9.53
CA MET A 82 11.49 17.30 -8.75
C MET A 82 12.50 18.08 -9.60
N ARG A 83 12.74 17.66 -10.85
CA ARG A 83 13.64 18.38 -11.78
C ARG A 83 13.15 19.80 -12.07
N ILE A 84 11.86 19.97 -12.39
CA ILE A 84 11.26 21.27 -12.65
C ILE A 84 11.40 22.20 -11.43
N LEU A 85 11.20 21.66 -10.22
CA LEU A 85 11.38 22.40 -8.97
C LEU A 85 12.83 22.87 -8.77
N ALA A 86 13.80 21.98 -9.01
CA ALA A 86 15.21 22.29 -8.89
C ALA A 86 15.64 23.41 -9.86
N GLU A 87 15.22 23.31 -11.13
CA GLU A 87 15.50 24.30 -12.16
C GLU A 87 14.96 25.69 -11.79
N HIS A 88 13.73 25.77 -11.30
CA HIS A 88 13.13 27.04 -10.86
C HIS A 88 13.81 27.66 -9.64
N GLU A 89 14.42 26.84 -8.78
CA GLU A 89 15.19 27.30 -7.62
C GLU A 89 16.66 27.60 -7.98
N GLY A 90 17.07 27.41 -9.24
CA GLY A 90 18.45 27.58 -9.68
C GLY A 90 19.41 26.55 -9.04
N ARG A 91 18.89 25.38 -8.65
CA ARG A 91 19.63 24.29 -8.02
C ARG A 91 19.88 23.17 -9.03
N SER A 92 20.95 22.39 -8.83
CA SER A 92 21.12 21.13 -9.59
C SER A 92 20.04 20.13 -9.14
N PRO A 93 19.48 19.34 -10.08
CA PRO A 93 18.53 18.28 -9.74
C PRO A 93 19.08 17.27 -8.73
N GLU A 94 20.35 16.86 -8.85
CA GLU A 94 20.94 15.88 -7.92
C GLU A 94 21.07 16.45 -6.51
N ALA A 95 21.43 17.74 -6.40
CA ALA A 95 21.52 18.41 -5.10
C ALA A 95 20.14 18.54 -4.44
N TYR A 96 19.11 18.88 -5.22
CA TYR A 96 17.73 18.96 -4.75
C TYR A 96 17.20 17.61 -4.28
N GLU A 97 17.43 16.55 -5.07
CA GLU A 97 17.03 15.18 -4.72
C GLU A 97 17.71 14.71 -3.43
N LYS A 98 19.01 14.96 -3.28
CA LYS A 98 19.76 14.61 -2.07
C LYS A 98 19.25 15.35 -0.84
N GLU A 99 18.94 16.65 -0.96
CA GLU A 99 18.36 17.44 0.12
C GLU A 99 16.98 16.93 0.52
N GLN A 100 16.13 16.56 -0.45
CA GLN A 100 14.84 15.91 -0.17
C GLN A 100 15.05 14.58 0.56
N LEU A 101 15.99 13.74 0.11
CA LEU A 101 16.36 12.48 0.77
C LEU A 101 16.85 12.68 2.20
N GLU A 102 17.66 13.70 2.47
CA GLU A 102 18.12 14.06 3.82
C GLU A 102 16.99 14.63 4.68
N ALA A 103 16.11 15.46 4.11
CA ALA A 103 14.90 15.96 4.77
C ALA A 103 13.97 14.79 5.16
N PHE A 104 13.82 13.79 4.29
CA PHE A 104 13.09 12.55 4.60
C PHE A 104 13.74 11.78 5.73
N ARG A 105 15.07 11.56 5.69
CA ARG A 105 15.81 10.85 6.76
C ARG A 105 15.70 11.53 8.11
N THR A 106 15.63 12.87 8.13
CA THR A 106 15.58 13.67 9.36
C THR A 106 14.14 14.01 9.78
N GLY A 107 13.13 13.58 9.01
CA GLY A 107 11.72 13.94 9.23
C GLY A 107 11.39 15.42 9.00
N LYS A 108 12.36 16.22 8.52
CA LYS A 108 12.21 17.67 8.35
C LYS A 108 11.29 17.95 7.16
N GLY A 109 10.17 18.64 7.40
CA GLY A 109 9.21 19.01 6.34
C GLY A 109 8.16 17.94 6.03
N VAL A 110 8.22 16.79 6.69
CA VAL A 110 7.19 15.74 6.62
C VAL A 110 5.89 16.26 7.24
N THR A 111 4.76 15.96 6.60
CA THR A 111 3.44 16.27 7.14
C THR A 111 2.78 15.02 7.70
N ASP A 112 2.36 15.08 8.96
CA ASP A 112 1.64 13.99 9.64
C ASP A 112 0.16 13.91 9.25
N SER A 113 -0.27 14.68 8.24
CA SER A 113 -1.67 14.74 7.82
C SER A 113 -1.78 14.93 6.31
N LEU A 114 -2.45 13.99 5.65
CA LEU A 114 -2.83 14.10 4.25
C LEU A 114 -3.72 15.34 4.01
N TRP A 115 -4.54 15.74 4.99
CA TRP A 115 -5.33 16.98 4.90
C TRP A 115 -4.42 18.23 4.84
N LEU A 116 -3.41 18.30 5.71
CA LEU A 116 -2.40 19.37 5.66
C LEU A 116 -1.61 19.31 4.34
N ALA A 117 -1.27 18.11 3.87
CA ALA A 117 -0.58 17.92 2.59
C ALA A 117 -1.43 18.46 1.43
N ARG A 118 -2.73 18.12 1.36
CA ARG A 118 -3.67 18.65 0.36
C ARG A 118 -3.75 20.17 0.40
N TRP A 119 -3.87 20.74 1.60
CA TRP A 119 -3.93 22.20 1.76
C TRP A 119 -2.63 22.87 1.29
N LYS A 120 -1.47 22.35 1.69
CA LYS A 120 -0.16 22.82 1.22
C LYS A 120 -0.02 22.69 -0.30
N THR A 121 -0.43 21.57 -0.88
CA THR A 121 -0.40 21.37 -2.34
C THR A 121 -1.31 22.37 -3.05
N ARG A 122 -2.52 22.63 -2.53
CA ARG A 122 -3.44 23.63 -3.11
C ARG A 122 -2.89 25.05 -3.01
N ALA A 123 -2.39 25.44 -1.82
CA ALA A 123 -1.78 26.74 -1.60
C ALA A 123 -0.55 26.93 -2.52
N TRP A 124 0.28 25.90 -2.63
CA TRP A 124 1.44 25.89 -3.52
C TRP A 124 1.05 26.01 -4.99
N ARG A 125 0.01 25.29 -5.46
CA ARG A 125 -0.53 25.43 -6.83
C ARG A 125 -0.99 26.86 -7.12
N CYS A 126 -1.71 27.48 -6.18
CA CYS A 126 -2.14 28.88 -6.32
C CYS A 126 -0.96 29.86 -6.39
N TRP A 127 0.01 29.72 -5.49
CA TRP A 127 1.22 30.54 -5.50
C TRP A 127 2.03 30.36 -6.79
N ARG A 128 2.14 29.11 -7.29
CA ARG A 128 2.85 28.79 -8.52
C ARG A 128 2.19 29.42 -9.75
N TRP A 129 0.87 29.30 -9.85
CA TRP A 129 0.09 29.96 -10.89
C TRP A 129 0.32 31.47 -10.89
N LEU A 130 0.27 32.10 -9.70
CA LEU A 130 0.53 33.54 -9.55
C LEU A 130 1.96 33.94 -9.97
N ARG A 131 2.95 33.07 -9.74
CA ARG A 131 4.37 33.40 -9.98
C ARG A 131 4.82 33.10 -11.41
N TRP A 132 4.32 32.03 -12.02
CA TRP A 132 4.87 31.48 -13.27
C TRP A 132 3.82 31.18 -14.34
N GLY A 133 2.52 31.39 -14.08
CA GLY A 133 1.46 31.23 -15.08
C GLY A 133 1.10 29.78 -15.43
N ASP A 134 1.81 28.78 -14.90
CA ASP A 134 1.59 27.37 -15.23
C ASP A 134 1.27 26.49 -14.02
N ALA A 135 0.01 26.08 -13.93
CA ALA A 135 -0.50 25.17 -12.90
C ALA A 135 -0.77 23.75 -13.41
N HIS A 136 -0.62 23.50 -14.72
CA HIS A 136 -1.08 22.28 -15.37
C HIS A 136 -0.09 21.12 -15.21
N GLU A 137 1.18 21.39 -14.93
CA GLU A 137 2.21 20.35 -14.73
C GLU A 137 2.34 19.85 -13.27
N VAL A 138 1.39 20.16 -12.38
CA VAL A 138 1.49 19.76 -10.97
C VAL A 138 0.93 18.36 -10.75
N VAL A 139 1.83 17.39 -10.54
CA VAL A 139 1.49 16.05 -10.04
C VAL A 139 0.89 16.18 -8.63
N ASP A 140 -0.39 15.84 -8.48
CA ASP A 140 -1.13 15.89 -7.22
C ASP A 140 -0.85 14.64 -6.36
N LEU A 141 0.32 14.63 -5.73
CA LEU A 141 0.79 13.53 -4.89
C LEU A 141 -0.22 13.12 -3.80
N PRO A 142 -0.84 14.05 -3.04
CA PRO A 142 -1.87 13.67 -2.08
C PRO A 142 -3.06 12.93 -2.71
N HIS A 143 -3.54 13.36 -3.89
CA HIS A 143 -4.63 12.67 -4.59
C HIS A 143 -4.23 11.25 -5.02
N ILE A 144 -3.01 11.07 -5.56
CA ILE A 144 -2.48 9.76 -5.97
C ILE A 144 -2.46 8.81 -4.76
N ILE A 145 -1.86 9.25 -3.66
CA ILE A 145 -1.72 8.47 -2.43
C ILE A 145 -3.07 8.13 -1.80
N ASP A 146 -3.99 9.10 -1.73
CA ASP A 146 -5.36 8.91 -1.21
C ASP A 146 -6.12 7.87 -2.04
N THR A 147 -6.04 7.98 -3.37
CA THR A 147 -6.65 7.02 -4.30
C THR A 147 -6.06 5.62 -4.11
N MET A 148 -4.73 5.51 -4.03
CA MET A 148 -4.07 4.22 -3.80
C MET A 148 -4.50 3.57 -2.48
N MET A 149 -4.50 4.33 -1.37
CA MET A 149 -4.93 3.81 -0.06
C MET A 149 -6.39 3.36 -0.08
N ALA A 150 -7.29 4.16 -0.64
CA ALA A 150 -8.71 3.86 -0.64
C ALA A 150 -9.07 2.68 -1.54
N VAL A 151 -8.46 2.57 -2.73
CA VAL A 151 -8.68 1.45 -3.66
C VAL A 151 -8.22 0.12 -3.07
N HIS A 152 -7.06 0.09 -2.40
CA HIS A 152 -6.60 -1.14 -1.72
C HIS A 152 -7.48 -1.46 -0.50
N GLY A 153 -7.97 -0.45 0.23
CA GLY A 153 -8.95 -0.66 1.29
C GLY A 153 -10.25 -1.28 0.77
N GLU A 154 -10.75 -0.84 -0.39
CA GLU A 154 -11.91 -1.42 -1.05
C GLU A 154 -11.67 -2.89 -1.45
N GLN A 155 -10.54 -3.16 -2.11
CA GLN A 155 -10.14 -4.51 -2.48
C GLN A 155 -10.05 -5.45 -1.28
N VAL A 156 -9.41 -5.01 -0.19
CA VAL A 156 -9.23 -5.81 1.02
C VAL A 156 -10.55 -6.08 1.72
N PHE A 157 -11.39 -5.06 1.95
CA PHE A 157 -12.55 -5.20 2.83
C PHE A 157 -13.84 -5.51 2.09
N LEU A 158 -14.12 -4.86 0.96
CA LEU A 158 -15.41 -4.94 0.29
C LEU A 158 -15.42 -6.02 -0.78
N ASP A 159 -14.41 -6.03 -1.64
CA ASP A 159 -14.35 -6.98 -2.77
C ASP A 159 -13.85 -8.35 -2.30
N GLY A 160 -12.80 -8.35 -1.48
CA GLY A 160 -12.09 -9.57 -1.08
C GLY A 160 -11.21 -10.16 -2.17
N VAL A 161 -10.99 -9.42 -3.27
CA VAL A 161 -10.01 -9.73 -4.31
C VAL A 161 -8.99 -8.60 -4.28
N PHE A 162 -7.77 -8.93 -3.87
CA PHE A 162 -6.78 -7.96 -3.43
C PHE A 162 -5.48 -8.07 -4.22
N ASN A 163 -5.02 -6.96 -4.79
CA ASN A 163 -3.69 -6.86 -5.38
C ASN A 163 -2.66 -6.54 -4.28
N ALA A 164 -1.80 -7.51 -3.99
CA ALA A 164 -0.80 -7.41 -2.93
C ALA A 164 0.47 -6.65 -3.34
N ASP A 165 0.59 -6.24 -4.61
CA ASP A 165 1.77 -5.54 -5.12
C ASP A 165 1.44 -4.12 -5.63
N PRO A 166 1.27 -3.13 -4.74
CA PRO A 166 0.98 -1.75 -5.10
C PRO A 166 2.24 -0.99 -5.59
N HIS A 167 3.24 -1.68 -6.17
CA HIS A 167 4.52 -1.06 -6.50
C HIS A 167 4.33 0.17 -7.41
N PRO A 168 5.00 1.30 -7.12
CA PRO A 168 4.83 2.54 -7.89
C PRO A 168 5.14 2.40 -9.38
N GLY A 169 5.99 1.44 -9.75
CA GLY A 169 6.33 1.12 -11.15
C GLY A 169 5.19 0.49 -11.95
N ASN A 170 4.18 -0.05 -11.26
CA ASN A 170 2.99 -0.69 -11.84
C ASN A 170 1.78 0.25 -11.87
N ILE A 171 2.02 1.55 -11.62
CA ILE A 171 1.00 2.58 -11.54
C ILE A 171 1.34 3.69 -12.52
N LEU A 172 0.41 3.95 -13.43
CA LEU A 172 0.47 5.03 -14.40
C LEU A 172 -0.35 6.22 -13.92
N LEU A 173 0.14 7.43 -14.14
CA LEU A 173 -0.66 8.65 -14.16
C LEU A 173 -1.11 8.88 -15.60
N LEU A 174 -2.43 8.80 -15.85
CA LEU A 174 -2.97 8.99 -17.20
C LEU A 174 -2.88 10.46 -17.63
N ARG A 175 -3.03 10.72 -18.93
CA ARG A 175 -2.89 12.07 -19.52
C ARG A 175 -3.83 13.14 -18.95
N ASP A 176 -4.92 12.75 -18.30
CA ASP A 176 -5.79 13.70 -17.60
C ASP A 176 -5.17 14.25 -16.30
N GLY A 177 -4.01 13.73 -15.90
CA GLY A 177 -3.24 14.16 -14.73
C GLY A 177 -3.87 13.77 -13.39
N ARG A 178 -4.91 12.92 -13.39
CA ARG A 178 -5.67 12.59 -12.18
C ARG A 178 -6.03 11.11 -12.06
N THR A 179 -6.26 10.43 -13.17
CA THR A 179 -6.65 9.02 -13.18
C THR A 179 -5.42 8.14 -13.08
N LEU A 180 -5.50 7.10 -12.25
CA LEU A 180 -4.44 6.10 -12.08
C LEU A 180 -4.69 4.88 -12.95
N GLY A 181 -3.72 4.48 -13.77
CA GLY A 181 -3.72 3.20 -14.48
C GLY A 181 -3.02 2.12 -13.67
N LEU A 182 -3.68 0.99 -13.39
CA LEU A 182 -3.06 -0.16 -12.72
C LEU A 182 -2.71 -1.22 -13.78
N ILE A 183 -1.46 -1.67 -13.86
CA ILE A 183 -1.00 -2.50 -15.00
C ILE A 183 -0.40 -3.87 -14.65
N ASP A 184 -0.26 -4.20 -13.36
CA ASP A 184 0.27 -5.49 -12.90
C ASP A 184 -0.75 -6.18 -11.99
N PHE A 185 -1.08 -7.43 -12.32
CA PHE A 185 -2.05 -8.25 -11.59
C PHE A 185 -1.49 -9.64 -11.25
N GLY A 186 -0.16 -9.79 -11.24
CA GLY A 186 0.52 -11.05 -10.95
C GLY A 186 0.37 -11.51 -9.50
N GLN A 187 0.17 -10.58 -8.56
CA GLN A 187 0.04 -10.85 -7.13
C GLN A 187 -1.36 -10.55 -6.59
N VAL A 188 -2.40 -11.09 -7.24
CA VAL A 188 -3.77 -11.00 -6.72
C VAL A 188 -4.12 -12.23 -5.88
N LYS A 189 -4.78 -12.00 -4.75
CA LYS A 189 -5.26 -13.04 -3.83
C LYS A 189 -6.70 -12.80 -3.44
N GLU A 190 -7.42 -13.89 -3.19
CA GLU A 190 -8.74 -13.85 -2.58
C GLU A 190 -8.60 -13.91 -1.05
N LEU A 191 -9.29 -12.99 -0.36
CA LEU A 191 -9.30 -12.91 1.09
C LEU A 191 -10.64 -13.45 1.63
N PRO A 192 -10.63 -14.56 2.39
CA PRO A 192 -11.84 -15.14 2.96
C PRO A 192 -12.62 -14.12 3.80
N LEU A 193 -13.95 -14.16 3.73
CA LEU A 193 -14.81 -13.21 4.44
C LEU A 193 -14.53 -13.16 5.95
N ASP A 194 -14.31 -14.31 6.57
CA ASP A 194 -14.03 -14.45 7.99
C ASP A 194 -12.70 -13.78 8.39
N PHE A 195 -11.66 -13.92 7.55
CA PHE A 195 -10.41 -13.17 7.69
C PHE A 195 -10.64 -11.66 7.56
N ARG A 196 -11.39 -11.23 6.54
CA ARG A 196 -11.69 -9.80 6.32
C ARG A 196 -12.44 -9.16 7.49
N ILE A 197 -13.37 -9.89 8.12
CA ILE A 197 -14.10 -9.43 9.31
C ILE A 197 -13.14 -9.24 10.49
N ARG A 198 -12.24 -10.19 10.75
CA ARG A 198 -11.24 -10.05 11.82
C ARG A 198 -10.27 -8.91 11.54
N LEU A 199 -9.78 -8.80 10.32
CA LEU A 199 -8.91 -7.71 9.89
C LEU A 199 -9.60 -6.34 10.01
N ALA A 200 -10.89 -6.25 9.70
CA ALA A 200 -11.66 -5.01 9.85
C ALA A 200 -11.71 -4.55 11.32
N LYS A 201 -11.90 -5.49 12.26
CA LYS A 201 -11.84 -5.19 13.70
C LYS A 201 -10.45 -4.74 14.14
N LEU A 202 -9.40 -5.39 13.64
CA LEU A 202 -8.01 -4.98 13.90
C LEU A 202 -7.73 -3.56 13.41
N VAL A 203 -8.12 -3.23 12.16
CA VAL A 203 -7.96 -1.88 11.60
C VAL A 203 -8.70 -0.83 12.41
N ILE A 204 -9.92 -1.11 12.86
CA ILE A 204 -10.67 -0.19 13.73
C ILE A 204 -9.96 -0.01 15.08
N ALA A 205 -9.44 -1.07 15.68
CA ALA A 205 -8.69 -1.01 16.93
C ALA A 205 -7.39 -0.19 16.79
N LEU A 206 -6.65 -0.38 15.70
CA LEU A 206 -5.45 0.41 15.36
C LEU A 206 -5.79 1.89 15.19
N ALA A 207 -6.86 2.21 14.46
CA ALA A 207 -7.33 3.58 14.28
C ALA A 207 -7.81 4.25 15.58
N GLN A 208 -8.23 3.45 16.57
CA GLN A 208 -8.57 3.90 17.92
C GLN A 208 -7.37 3.87 18.88
N GLN A 209 -6.22 3.35 18.44
CA GLN A 209 -5.03 3.12 19.25
C GLN A 209 -5.32 2.29 20.51
N ASP A 210 -6.26 1.35 20.43
CA ASP A 210 -6.65 0.47 21.53
C ASP A 210 -5.71 -0.73 21.61
N GLU A 211 -4.63 -0.58 22.39
CA GLU A 211 -3.55 -1.57 22.53
C GLU A 211 -4.05 -2.98 22.86
N ALA A 212 -4.95 -3.09 23.85
CA ALA A 212 -5.50 -4.36 24.29
C ALA A 212 -6.30 -5.05 23.18
N LYS A 213 -7.13 -4.28 22.44
CA LYS A 213 -7.88 -4.84 21.30
C LYS A 213 -6.97 -5.21 20.14
N VAL A 214 -5.94 -4.41 19.84
CA VAL A 214 -4.99 -4.73 18.76
C VAL A 214 -4.30 -6.06 19.04
N ALA A 215 -3.75 -6.23 20.25
CA ALA A 215 -3.10 -7.47 20.63
C ALA A 215 -4.06 -8.68 20.56
N GLN A 216 -5.32 -8.50 20.98
CA GLN A 216 -6.33 -9.56 20.87
C GLN A 216 -6.71 -9.88 19.42
N MET A 217 -7.00 -8.89 18.59
CA MET A 217 -7.44 -9.12 17.21
C MET A 217 -6.32 -9.70 16.34
N GLU A 218 -5.06 -9.33 16.60
CA GLU A 218 -3.92 -9.91 15.89
C GLU A 218 -3.72 -11.40 16.25
N ARG A 219 -3.93 -11.79 17.52
CA ARG A 219 -3.99 -13.20 17.92
C ARG A 219 -5.12 -13.93 17.19
N ASP A 220 -6.31 -13.34 17.14
CA ASP A 220 -7.47 -13.94 16.48
C ASP A 220 -7.26 -14.15 14.97
N LEU A 221 -6.35 -13.39 14.36
CA LEU A 221 -5.92 -13.56 12.96
C LEU A 221 -4.93 -14.71 12.76
N GLY A 222 -4.48 -15.36 13.84
CA GLY A 222 -3.57 -16.51 13.80
C GLY A 222 -2.11 -16.17 14.03
N MET A 223 -1.78 -14.92 14.37
CA MET A 223 -0.42 -14.50 14.65
C MET A 223 0.07 -15.12 15.97
N ARG A 224 1.19 -15.85 15.92
CA ARG A 224 1.80 -16.44 17.12
C ARG A 224 3.20 -15.92 17.38
N THR A 225 3.43 -15.54 18.62
CA THR A 225 4.71 -15.09 19.15
C THR A 225 5.14 -15.94 20.34
N ARG A 226 6.43 -15.95 20.67
CA ARG A 226 7.00 -16.84 21.69
C ARG A 226 6.53 -16.51 23.11
N HIS A 227 6.52 -15.23 23.45
CA HIS A 227 6.26 -14.71 24.79
C HIS A 227 4.86 -14.10 24.91
N SER A 228 4.15 -13.89 23.79
CA SER A 228 2.78 -13.36 23.78
C SER A 228 2.67 -12.02 24.52
N ARG A 229 3.61 -11.12 24.27
CA ARG A 229 3.67 -9.79 24.86
C ARG A 229 2.81 -8.80 24.10
N ASP A 230 1.81 -8.23 24.78
CA ASP A 230 0.83 -7.34 24.16
C ASP A 230 1.43 -5.99 23.76
N ASP A 231 2.40 -5.49 24.53
CA ASP A 231 3.12 -4.24 24.27
C ASP A 231 3.98 -4.32 23.00
N VAL A 232 4.72 -5.42 22.84
CA VAL A 232 5.56 -5.67 21.66
C VAL A 232 4.68 -5.87 20.43
N ARG A 233 3.64 -6.68 20.57
CA ARG A 233 2.67 -6.97 19.51
C ARG A 233 1.97 -5.74 19.00
N TYR A 234 1.49 -4.87 19.90
CA TYR A 234 0.87 -3.60 19.51
C TYR A 234 1.81 -2.75 18.67
N ARG A 235 3.09 -2.62 19.07
CA ARG A 235 4.08 -1.81 18.34
C ARG A 235 4.40 -2.40 16.98
N VAL A 236 4.70 -3.70 16.92
CA VAL A 236 5.03 -4.38 15.66
C VAL A 236 3.84 -4.35 14.71
N CYS A 237 2.63 -4.69 15.18
CA CYS A 237 1.41 -4.62 14.38
C CYS A 237 1.11 -3.19 13.89
N SER A 238 1.24 -2.18 14.77
CA SER A 238 1.06 -0.78 14.39
C SER A 238 2.07 -0.33 13.34
N PHE A 239 3.34 -0.74 13.46
CA PHE A 239 4.37 -0.43 12.47
C PHE A 239 4.03 -1.00 11.10
N TRP A 240 3.64 -2.27 11.04
CA TRP A 240 3.39 -2.96 9.78
C TRP A 240 2.08 -2.55 9.11
N LEU A 241 1.00 -2.39 9.88
CA LEU A 241 -0.33 -2.16 9.34
C LEU A 241 -0.82 -0.72 9.44
N ASP A 242 -0.20 0.16 10.23
CA ASP A 242 -0.74 1.49 10.49
C ASP A 242 0.23 2.64 10.23
N ARG A 243 1.24 2.83 11.09
CA ARG A 243 2.09 4.02 11.15
C ARG A 243 3.49 3.73 11.71
N ASP A 244 4.45 4.51 11.26
CA ASP A 244 5.90 4.44 11.54
C ASP A 244 6.40 5.67 12.32
N THR A 245 5.59 6.12 13.28
CA THR A 245 5.86 7.30 14.10
C THR A 245 6.68 6.97 15.36
N ASP A 246 7.29 8.00 15.96
CA ASP A 246 8.20 7.82 17.11
C ASP A 246 7.51 7.21 18.34
N ASP A 247 6.20 7.36 18.49
CA ASP A 247 5.44 6.66 19.55
C ASP A 247 5.46 5.13 19.38
N ILE A 248 5.59 4.64 18.15
CA ILE A 248 5.69 3.22 17.81
C ILE A 248 7.15 2.77 17.81
N MET A 249 8.00 3.47 17.04
CA MET A 249 9.39 3.08 16.79
C MET A 249 10.36 3.52 17.89
N GLN A 250 9.92 4.33 18.86
CA GLN A 250 10.72 4.80 20.01
C GLN A 250 12.03 5.50 19.59
N GLY A 251 12.01 6.20 18.46
CA GLY A 251 13.19 6.87 17.90
C GLY A 251 14.25 5.91 17.31
N MET A 252 13.98 4.61 17.27
CA MET A 252 14.84 3.64 16.59
C MET A 252 14.70 3.77 15.07
N ASN A 253 15.77 3.43 14.34
CA ASN A 253 15.63 3.20 12.90
C ASN A 253 14.92 1.86 12.63
N LEU A 254 14.50 1.62 11.39
CA LEU A 254 13.77 0.40 11.02
C LEU A 254 14.52 -0.88 11.37
N HIS A 255 15.81 -0.95 11.08
CA HIS A 255 16.62 -2.14 11.33
C HIS A 255 16.64 -2.47 12.83
N ASP A 256 16.89 -1.47 13.66
CA ASP A 256 16.97 -1.64 15.11
C ASP A 256 15.60 -1.92 15.73
N PHE A 257 14.53 -1.31 15.21
CA PHE A 257 13.16 -1.59 15.64
C PHE A 257 12.76 -3.04 15.34
N MET A 258 13.09 -3.55 14.15
CA MET A 258 12.82 -4.94 13.79
C MET A 258 13.64 -5.92 14.63
N ALA A 259 14.92 -5.62 14.87
CA ALA A 259 15.78 -6.42 15.75
C ALA A 259 15.26 -6.42 17.20
N TRP A 260 14.79 -5.27 17.69
CA TRP A 260 14.17 -5.14 19.00
C TRP A 260 12.92 -6.02 19.12
N GLY A 261 11.98 -5.92 18.16
CA GLY A 261 10.76 -6.74 18.16
C GLY A 261 11.05 -8.23 18.18
N GLU A 262 12.00 -8.68 17.34
CA GLU A 262 12.44 -10.08 17.30
C GLU A 262 13.13 -10.51 18.60
N SER A 263 13.88 -9.62 19.26
CA SER A 263 14.54 -9.95 20.53
C SER A 263 13.57 -10.04 21.70
N GLU A 264 12.51 -9.21 21.71
CA GLU A 264 11.57 -9.11 22.83
C GLU A 264 10.41 -10.12 22.74
N ASP A 265 9.87 -10.37 21.53
CA ASP A 265 8.82 -11.36 21.30
C ASP A 265 8.89 -11.96 19.88
N PRO A 266 9.80 -12.93 19.65
CA PRO A 266 9.99 -13.56 18.35
C PRO A 266 8.69 -14.10 17.74
N VAL A 267 8.51 -13.83 16.44
CA VAL A 267 7.39 -14.36 15.65
C VAL A 267 7.61 -15.84 15.34
N LEU A 268 6.65 -16.68 15.71
CA LEU A 268 6.70 -18.14 15.46
C LEU A 268 5.88 -18.55 14.24
N GLU A 269 4.73 -17.92 14.00
CA GLU A 269 3.83 -18.29 12.90
C GLU A 269 3.13 -17.04 12.38
N PHE A 270 3.31 -16.75 11.09
CA PHE A 270 2.74 -15.57 10.41
C PHE A 270 1.78 -16.02 9.30
N PRO A 271 0.46 -15.76 9.44
CA PRO A 271 -0.52 -16.01 8.38
C PRO A 271 -0.19 -15.29 7.06
N GLU A 272 -0.24 -16.00 5.92
CA GLU A 272 0.13 -15.47 4.60
C GLU A 272 -0.72 -14.24 4.23
N GLU A 273 -2.04 -14.32 4.42
CA GLU A 273 -2.97 -13.25 4.08
C GLU A 273 -2.67 -11.96 4.87
N LEU A 274 -2.31 -12.10 6.15
CA LEU A 274 -1.95 -10.96 7.00
C LEU A 274 -0.64 -10.32 6.54
N TYR A 275 0.34 -11.15 6.16
CA TYR A 275 1.63 -10.66 5.66
C TYR A 275 1.47 -9.83 4.37
N LEU A 276 0.63 -10.29 3.44
CA LEU A 276 0.38 -9.58 2.19
C LEU A 276 -0.27 -8.21 2.43
N VAL A 277 -1.21 -8.13 3.37
CA VAL A 277 -1.85 -6.87 3.76
C VAL A 277 -0.85 -5.93 4.45
N TYR A 278 -0.01 -6.45 5.35
CA TYR A 278 1.06 -5.69 6.01
C TYR A 278 2.05 -5.13 4.99
N ARG A 279 2.49 -5.96 4.03
CA ARG A 279 3.40 -5.55 2.96
C ARG A 279 2.80 -4.42 2.12
N CYS A 280 1.53 -4.54 1.71
CA CYS A 280 0.85 -3.50 0.95
C CYS A 280 0.76 -2.18 1.72
N SER A 281 0.40 -2.21 3.01
CA SER A 281 0.40 -1.03 3.88
C SER A 281 1.76 -0.34 3.88
N VAL A 282 2.84 -1.09 4.14
CA VAL A 282 4.21 -0.55 4.14
C VAL A 282 4.55 0.04 2.78
N MET A 283 4.29 -0.65 1.66
CA MET A 283 4.67 -0.18 0.33
C MET A 283 3.99 1.15 -0.04
N ILE A 284 2.69 1.30 0.21
CA ILE A 284 1.98 2.55 -0.07
C ILE A 284 2.45 3.67 0.89
N ARG A 285 2.68 3.35 2.18
CA ARG A 285 3.21 4.32 3.14
C ARG A 285 4.64 4.76 2.81
N SER A 286 5.51 3.85 2.41
CA SER A 286 6.88 4.17 2.00
C SER A 286 6.90 5.06 0.76
N LEU A 287 5.99 4.83 -0.20
CA LEU A 287 5.80 5.74 -1.32
C LEU A 287 5.34 7.13 -0.86
N ALA A 288 4.35 7.20 0.04
CA ALA A 288 3.88 8.48 0.58
C ALA A 288 4.97 9.23 1.36
N LEU A 289 5.78 8.49 2.14
CA LEU A 289 6.90 9.03 2.90
C LEU A 289 7.99 9.57 1.98
N ALA A 290 8.25 8.90 0.85
CA ALA A 290 9.14 9.42 -0.20
C ALA A 290 8.64 10.74 -0.82
N PHE A 291 7.40 11.14 -0.52
CA PHE A 291 6.81 12.42 -0.90
C PHE A 291 6.58 13.37 0.29
N GLY A 292 7.14 13.05 1.47
CA GLY A 292 7.02 13.87 2.68
C GLY A 292 5.64 13.81 3.32
N ILE A 293 4.89 12.73 3.07
CA ILE A 293 3.55 12.52 3.62
C ILE A 293 3.58 11.29 4.52
N ARG A 294 3.34 11.49 5.81
CA ARG A 294 3.06 10.38 6.73
C ARG A 294 1.58 10.05 6.68
N LEU A 295 1.28 8.76 6.73
CA LEU A 295 -0.08 8.24 6.68
C LEU A 295 -0.29 7.24 7.82
N SER A 296 -1.51 7.24 8.33
CA SER A 296 -2.06 6.11 9.06
C SER A 296 -2.89 5.29 8.07
N THR A 297 -2.46 4.07 7.79
CA THR A 297 -3.25 3.14 6.95
C THR A 297 -4.56 2.81 7.65
N ALA A 298 -4.55 2.63 8.98
CA ALA A 298 -5.74 2.27 9.72
C ALA A 298 -6.82 3.37 9.62
N GLN A 299 -6.45 4.64 9.68
CA GLN A 299 -7.40 5.74 9.47
C GLN A 299 -7.98 5.76 8.04
N HIS A 300 -7.17 5.48 7.01
CA HIS A 300 -7.65 5.46 5.62
C HIS A 300 -8.56 4.25 5.33
N TRP A 301 -8.26 3.11 5.94
CA TRP A 301 -8.99 1.87 5.71
C TRP A 301 -10.21 1.69 6.61
N ARG A 302 -10.25 2.39 7.75
CA ARG A 302 -11.37 2.35 8.71
C ARG A 302 -12.76 2.51 8.05
N PRO A 303 -13.02 3.46 7.14
CA PRO A 303 -14.34 3.57 6.50
C PRO A 303 -14.76 2.32 5.74
N HIS A 304 -13.82 1.64 5.07
CA HIS A 304 -14.07 0.39 4.33
C HIS A 304 -14.27 -0.79 5.29
N ALA A 305 -13.48 -0.84 6.36
CA ALA A 305 -13.63 -1.83 7.42
C ALA A 305 -14.99 -1.72 8.13
N GLU A 306 -15.41 -0.51 8.51
CA GLU A 306 -16.71 -0.25 9.13
C GLU A 306 -17.87 -0.58 8.17
N GLU A 307 -17.72 -0.28 6.87
CA GLU A 307 -18.70 -0.65 5.84
C GLU A 307 -18.86 -2.17 5.72
N LEU A 308 -17.75 -2.93 5.69
CA LEU A 308 -17.82 -4.39 5.72
C LEU A 308 -18.60 -4.88 6.95
N LEU A 309 -18.24 -4.40 8.15
CA LEU A 309 -18.92 -4.83 9.37
C LEU A 309 -20.40 -4.45 9.37
N ARG A 310 -20.77 -3.28 8.83
CA ARG A 310 -22.18 -2.86 8.65
C ARG A 310 -22.93 -3.81 7.70
N ARG A 311 -22.33 -4.19 6.56
CA ARG A 311 -22.93 -5.16 5.61
C ARG A 311 -23.15 -6.54 6.23
N GLN A 312 -22.30 -6.93 7.19
CA GLN A 312 -22.41 -8.20 7.90
C GLN A 312 -23.28 -8.10 9.17
N GLY A 313 -23.88 -6.95 9.48
CA GLY A 313 -24.68 -6.74 10.68
C GLY A 313 -23.88 -6.76 12.00
N LEU A 314 -22.55 -6.60 11.92
CA LEU A 314 -21.62 -6.64 13.06
C LEU A 314 -21.30 -5.26 13.64
N LEU A 315 -21.76 -4.18 13.00
CA LEU A 315 -21.64 -2.81 13.48
C LEU A 315 -22.99 -2.11 13.29
N SER A 316 -23.61 -1.71 14.39
CA SER A 316 -24.82 -0.89 14.36
C SER A 316 -24.46 0.53 13.95
N GLY A 317 -25.07 1.04 12.86
CA GLY A 317 -24.80 2.41 12.39
C GLY A 317 -25.25 3.48 13.38
N ALA A 318 -24.47 4.55 13.52
CA ALA A 318 -25.07 5.85 13.81
C ALA A 318 -26.04 6.14 12.65
N LYS A 319 -27.31 6.41 12.97
CA LYS A 319 -28.29 6.82 11.96
C LYS A 319 -27.73 8.01 11.18
N SER A 320 -27.87 7.92 9.86
CA SER A 320 -27.53 8.92 8.83
C SER A 320 -27.78 10.37 9.24
#